data_AF-A0ABD2YS28-F1
#
_entry.id   AF-A0ABD2YS28-F1
#
_cell.length_a   1.000
_cell.length_b   1.000
_cell.length_c   1.000
_cell.angle_alpha   90.00
_cell.angle_beta   90.00
_cell.angle_gamma   90.00
#
_symmetry.space_group_name_H-M   'P 1'
#
loop_
_entity.id
_entity.type
_entity.pdbx_description
1 polymer ?
#
loop_
_entity_poly.entity_id
_entity_poly.type
_entity_poly.pdbx_seq_one_letter_code
_entity_poly.pdbx_strand_id
1 'polypeptide(L)'
;MEHKRREFVKLKFLKLDTLNIAQWNASSDHFPNLQRLVLRSCRQLEEVPSGFMDIPTLEIIEVHLCQSSGEQSVKRLEEEQLEMGIEDPKVLINCSEWDFRSSD
;
A
#
# COMPACT_ATOMS: atom_id res chain seq x y z
N MET A 1 29.73 4.56 1.60
CA MET A 1 28.78 4.47 2.72
C MET A 1 27.62 5.38 2.38
N GLU A 2 26.48 4.83 2.00
CA GLU A 2 25.32 5.63 1.58
C GLU A 2 24.72 6.35 2.79
N HIS A 3 24.67 7.69 2.70
CA HIS A 3 23.91 8.51 3.61
C HIS A 3 22.42 8.23 3.39
N LYS A 4 21.86 7.30 4.16
CA LYS A 4 20.41 7.07 4.24
C LYS A 4 19.74 8.34 4.76
N ARG A 5 19.22 9.17 3.85
CA ARG A 5 18.33 10.27 4.23
C ARG A 5 17.06 9.61 4.73
N ARG A 6 16.86 9.62 6.05
CA ARG A 6 15.56 9.28 6.64
C ARG A 6 14.60 10.40 6.24
N GLU A 7 14.03 10.27 5.07
CA GLU A 7 13.03 11.20 4.57
C GLU A 7 11.74 10.95 5.36
N PHE A 8 10.92 11.98 5.55
CA PHE A 8 9.60 11.87 6.18
C PHE A 8 9.52 11.10 7.52
N VAL A 9 10.53 11.20 8.38
CA VAL A 9 10.57 10.56 9.72
C VAL A 9 9.39 10.90 10.64
N LYS A 10 8.64 11.97 10.39
CA LYS A 10 7.47 12.35 11.20
C LYS A 10 6.15 11.95 10.56
N LEU A 11 6.19 11.37 9.36
CA LEU A 11 5.01 11.09 8.56
C LEU A 11 4.39 9.78 9.05
N LYS A 12 3.25 9.91 9.73
CA LYS A 12 2.48 8.80 10.30
C LYS A 12 1.31 8.36 9.41
N PHE A 13 0.83 9.27 8.57
CA PHE A 13 -0.31 9.04 7.69
C PHE A 13 0.06 9.51 6.29
N LEU A 14 -0.06 8.60 5.32
CA LEU A 14 0.13 8.88 3.90
C LEU A 14 -1.16 8.56 3.17
N LYS A 15 -1.75 9.56 2.51
CA LYS A 15 -2.89 9.36 1.62
C LYS A 15 -2.50 9.78 0.21
N LEU A 16 -2.74 8.86 -0.72
CA LEU A 16 -2.51 9.02 -2.15
C LEU A 16 -3.87 8.88 -2.84
N ASP A 17 -4.34 9.94 -3.48
CA ASP A 17 -5.64 9.98 -4.16
C ASP A 17 -5.44 10.28 -5.64
N THR A 18 -6.09 9.53 -6.53
CA THR A 18 -6.06 9.71 -8.00
C THR A 18 -4.64 9.79 -8.59
N LEU A 19 -3.73 8.97 -8.09
CA LEU A 19 -2.36 8.95 -8.61
C LEU A 19 -2.24 8.05 -9.83
N ASN A 20 -1.73 8.65 -10.90
CA ASN A 20 -1.42 7.98 -12.17
C ASN A 20 0.01 7.42 -12.15
N ILE A 21 0.31 6.63 -11.12
CA ILE A 21 1.61 5.99 -10.93
C ILE A 21 1.48 4.52 -11.30
N ALA A 22 2.28 4.07 -12.27
CA ALA A 22 2.35 2.67 -12.67
C ALA A 22 3.16 1.83 -11.68
N GLN A 23 4.38 2.30 -11.38
CA GLN A 23 5.31 1.64 -10.46
C GLN A 23 5.59 2.54 -9.28
N TRP A 24 5.36 2.02 -8.08
CA TRP A 24 5.71 2.71 -6.86
C TRP A 24 6.92 2.05 -6.22
N ASN A 25 8.05 2.73 -6.23
CA ASN A 25 9.27 2.27 -5.57
C ASN A 25 9.45 3.03 -4.24
N ALA A 26 8.93 2.46 -3.16
CA ALA A 26 9.10 2.96 -1.81
C ALA A 26 9.86 1.94 -0.96
N SER A 27 10.76 2.44 -0.12
CA SER A 27 11.55 1.65 0.82
C SER A 27 11.16 2.05 2.25
N SER A 28 11.30 1.12 3.19
CA SER A 28 11.03 1.34 4.61
C SER A 28 11.81 2.52 5.19
N ASP A 29 12.95 2.85 4.61
CA ASP A 29 13.82 3.96 5.03
C ASP A 29 13.27 5.35 4.73
N HIS A 30 12.37 5.45 3.73
CA HIS A 30 11.73 6.71 3.36
C HIS A 30 10.57 7.07 4.28
N PHE A 31 10.03 6.08 5.03
CA PHE A 31 8.83 6.27 5.85
C PHE A 31 8.89 5.47 7.16
N PRO A 32 9.93 5.65 8.01
CA PRO A 32 10.18 4.74 9.14
C PRO A 32 9.12 4.79 10.25
N ASN A 33 8.27 5.82 10.27
CA ASN A 33 7.22 6.03 11.28
C ASN A 33 5.81 6.05 10.68
N LEU A 34 5.64 5.56 9.45
CA LEU A 34 4.34 5.50 8.80
C LEU A 34 3.46 4.47 9.49
N GLN A 35 2.29 4.88 9.96
CA GLN A 35 1.31 4.03 10.65
C GLN A 35 0.15 3.67 9.74
N ARG A 36 -0.25 4.59 8.86
CA ARG A 36 -1.40 4.41 7.97
C ARG A 36 -1.09 4.84 6.56
N LEU A 37 -1.34 3.94 5.61
CA LEU A 37 -1.29 4.21 4.19
C LEU A 37 -2.69 4.10 3.61
N VAL A 38 -3.13 5.10 2.85
CA VAL A 38 -4.43 5.09 2.15
C VAL A 38 -4.17 5.35 0.67
N LEU A 39 -4.48 4.38 -0.17
CA LEU A 39 -4.47 4.48 -1.63
C LEU A 39 -5.90 4.61 -2.11
N ARG A 40 -6.21 5.65 -2.89
CA ARG A 40 -7.54 5.87 -3.45
C ARG A 40 -7.47 6.18 -4.92
N SER A 41 -8.24 5.46 -5.73
CA SER A 41 -8.33 5.69 -7.18
C SER A 41 -6.97 5.61 -7.90
N CYS A 42 -6.02 4.81 -7.38
CA CYS A 42 -4.71 4.60 -8.00
C CYS A 42 -4.83 3.49 -9.07
N ARG A 43 -5.54 3.82 -10.16
CA ARG A 43 -5.92 2.84 -11.20
C ARG A 43 -4.76 2.29 -12.03
N GLN A 44 -3.63 3.00 -12.06
CA GLN A 44 -2.45 2.53 -12.78
C GLN A 44 -1.48 1.75 -11.90
N LEU A 45 -1.69 1.72 -10.59
CA LEU A 45 -0.75 1.10 -9.67
C LEU A 45 -0.73 -0.41 -9.89
N GLU A 46 0.38 -0.90 -10.45
CA GLU A 46 0.56 -2.33 -10.72
C GLU A 46 0.84 -3.09 -9.43
N GLU A 47 1.70 -2.53 -8.57
CA GLU A 47 2.17 -3.17 -7.34
C GLU A 47 2.42 -2.15 -6.23
N VAL A 48 2.06 -2.53 -5.01
CA VAL A 48 2.51 -1.83 -3.80
C VAL A 48 3.85 -2.41 -3.38
N PRO A 49 4.89 -1.58 -3.19
CA PRO A 49 6.23 -2.08 -2.91
C PRO A 49 6.28 -2.78 -1.55
N SER A 50 6.94 -3.94 -1.51
CA SER A 50 7.15 -4.73 -0.30
C SER A 50 7.90 -4.00 0.81
N GLY A 51 8.60 -2.91 0.49
CA GLY A 51 9.25 -2.04 1.47
C GLY A 51 8.29 -1.47 2.52
N PHE A 52 6.97 -1.46 2.28
CA PHE A 52 5.98 -1.13 3.30
C PHE A 52 5.79 -2.22 4.36
N MET A 53 5.99 -3.49 4.01
CA MET A 53 5.93 -4.62 4.97
C MET A 53 7.07 -4.57 5.98
N ASP A 54 8.23 -4.07 5.54
CA ASP A 54 9.40 -3.91 6.39
C ASP A 54 9.28 -2.73 7.37
N ILE A 55 8.20 -1.95 7.32
CA ILE A 55 7.99 -0.83 8.24
C ILE A 55 7.30 -1.37 9.51
N PRO A 56 8.00 -1.45 10.65
CA PRO A 56 7.44 -2.03 11.87
C PRO A 56 6.31 -1.18 12.46
N THR A 57 6.30 0.12 12.16
CA THR A 57 5.31 1.09 12.64
C THR A 57 4.05 1.12 11.80
N LEU A 58 4.05 0.51 10.61
CA LEU A 58 2.87 0.45 9.75
C LEU A 58 1.84 -0.42 10.45
N GLU A 59 0.63 0.08 10.58
CA GLU A 59 -0.49 -0.57 11.27
C GLU A 59 -1.62 -0.90 10.30
N ILE A 60 -1.83 -0.07 9.27
CA ILE A 60 -2.92 -0.22 8.30
C ILE A 60 -2.47 0.22 6.91
N ILE A 61 -2.81 -0.58 5.89
CA ILE A 61 -2.76 -0.23 4.47
C ILE A 61 -4.18 -0.33 3.91
N GLU A 62 -4.79 0.81 3.60
CA GLU A 62 -6.11 0.87 2.97
C GLU A 62 -5.98 1.09 1.46
N VAL A 63 -6.65 0.26 0.67
CA VAL A 63 -6.69 0.41 -0.79
C VAL A 63 -8.12 0.55 -1.25
N HIS A 64 -8.44 1.66 -1.91
CA HIS A 64 -9.77 2.02 -2.38
C HIS A 64 -9.74 2.27 -3.89
N LEU A 65 -10.66 1.67 -4.63
CA LEU A 65 -10.86 1.95 -6.07
C LEU A 65 -9.60 1.77 -6.95
N CYS A 66 -8.73 0.82 -6.60
CA CYS A 66 -7.55 0.48 -7.41
C CYS A 66 -7.87 -0.62 -8.44
N GLN A 67 -7.02 -0.75 -9.47
CA GLN A 67 -7.10 -1.87 -10.40
C GLN A 67 -6.83 -3.19 -9.67
N SER A 68 -7.32 -4.30 -10.24
CA SER A 68 -7.13 -5.66 -9.71
C SER A 68 -5.67 -6.05 -9.51
N SER A 69 -4.72 -5.42 -10.21
CA SER A 69 -3.27 -5.62 -10.04
C SER A 69 -2.77 -5.11 -8.67
N GLY A 70 -3.08 -3.86 -8.32
CA GLY A 70 -2.67 -3.28 -7.04
C GLY A 70 -3.34 -3.98 -5.85
N GLU A 71 -4.57 -4.45 -6.03
CA GLU A 71 -5.25 -5.32 -5.07
C GLU A 71 -4.53 -6.67 -4.90
N GLN A 72 -4.19 -7.36 -5.99
CA GLN A 72 -3.49 -8.64 -5.91
C GLN A 72 -2.15 -8.52 -5.22
N SER A 73 -1.38 -7.47 -5.50
CA SER A 73 -0.11 -7.25 -4.79
C SER A 73 -0.34 -7.08 -3.29
N VAL A 74 -1.31 -6.25 -2.90
CA VAL A 74 -1.59 -5.99 -1.48
C VAL A 74 -2.16 -7.23 -0.78
N LYS A 75 -2.93 -8.06 -1.49
CA LYS A 75 -3.42 -9.34 -0.98
C LYS A 75 -2.30 -10.37 -0.82
N ARG A 76 -1.34 -10.42 -1.74
CA ARG A 76 -0.14 -11.25 -1.60
C ARG A 76 0.67 -10.86 -0.36
N LEU A 77 0.76 -9.55 -0.07
CA LEU A 77 1.40 -9.05 1.14
C LEU A 77 0.65 -9.46 2.43
N GLU A 78 -0.69 -9.53 2.37
CA GLU A 78 -1.50 -10.08 3.46
C GLU A 78 -1.25 -11.58 3.65
N GLU A 79 -1.23 -12.36 2.57
CA GLU A 79 -0.96 -13.80 2.58
C GLU A 79 0.44 -14.12 3.13
N GLU A 80 1.46 -13.37 2.72
CA GLU A 80 2.83 -13.50 3.25
C GLU A 80 2.91 -13.23 4.76
N GLN A 81 2.14 -12.26 5.27
CA GLN A 81 2.07 -12.00 6.72
C GLN A 81 1.40 -13.14 7.49
N LEU A 82 0.33 -13.73 6.93
CA LEU A 82 -0.36 -14.88 7.51
C LEU A 82 0.53 -16.13 7.51
N GLU A 83 1.30 -16.38 6.45
CA GLU A 83 2.28 -17.46 6.41
C GLU A 83 3.38 -17.29 7.45
N MET A 84 3.75 -16.05 7.77
CA MET A 84 4.70 -15.72 8.85
C MET A 84 4.09 -15.77 10.26
N GLY A 85 2.81 -16.11 10.39
CA GLY A 85 2.13 -16.24 11.69
C GLY A 85 1.69 -14.91 12.33
N ILE A 86 1.49 -13.87 11.52
CA ILE A 86 0.91 -12.60 11.99
C ILE A 86 -0.61 -12.78 12.05
N GLU A 87 -1.17 -12.83 13.27
CA GLU A 87 -2.60 -13.10 13.50
C GLU A 87 -3.54 -12.00 12.97
N ASP A 88 -3.05 -10.75 12.86
CA ASP A 88 -3.80 -9.60 12.35
C ASP A 88 -3.00 -8.93 11.23
N PRO A 89 -3.18 -9.35 9.96
CA PRO A 89 -2.53 -8.68 8.84
C PRO A 89 -3.02 -7.25 8.75
N LYS A 90 -2.06 -6.34 8.57
CA LYS A 90 -2.26 -4.89 8.67
C LYS A 90 -2.79 -4.28 7.37
N VAL A 91 -3.57 -5.05 6.62
CA VAL A 91 -3.95 -4.76 5.24
C VAL A 91 -5.47 -4.76 5.14
N LEU A 92 -6.03 -3.68 4.61
CA LEU A 92 -7.47 -3.49 4.41
C LEU A 92 -7.72 -3.13 2.95
N ILE A 93 -8.19 -4.10 2.18
CA ILE A 93 -8.56 -3.87 0.79
C ILE A 93 -10.05 -3.52 0.75
N ASN A 94 -10.35 -2.30 0.34
CA ASN A 94 -11.71 -1.81 0.09
C ASN A 94 -11.81 -1.31 -1.36
N CYS A 95 -11.45 -2.18 -2.30
CA CYS A 95 -11.82 -2.01 -3.68
C CYS A 95 -13.32 -2.28 -3.77
N SER A 96 -14.15 -1.24 -3.66
CA SER A 96 -15.51 -1.37 -4.20
C SER A 96 -15.34 -1.72 -5.65
N GLU A 97 -15.78 -2.93 -6.03
CA GLU A 97 -16.04 -3.30 -7.40
C GLU A 97 -16.74 -2.10 -8.00
N TRP A 98 -16.04 -1.37 -8.87
CA TRP A 98 -16.77 -0.52 -9.79
C TRP A 98 -17.50 -1.53 -10.65
N ASP A 99 -18.77 -1.75 -10.25
CA ASP A 99 -19.86 -2.17 -11.10
C ASP A 99 -19.63 -1.44 -12.43
N PHE A 100 -19.00 -2.14 -13.36
CA PHE A 100 -19.17 -1.89 -14.79
C PHE A 100 -20.61 -2.29 -15.14
N ARG A 101 -21.60 -1.85 -14.36
CA ARG A 101 -22.98 -1.84 -14.77
C ARG A 101 -23.11 -0.66 -15.70
N SER A 102 -22.96 -1.03 -16.98
CA SER A 102 -23.73 -0.49 -18.08
C SER A 102 -23.29 0.90 -18.51
N SER A 103 -22.37 0.94 -19.47
CA SER A 103 -22.59 1.83 -20.61
C SER A 103 -23.13 0.96 -21.73
N ASP A 104 -24.36 1.25 -22.14
CA ASP A 104 -25.08 0.66 -23.28
C ASP A 104 -24.25 0.63 -24.58
#